data_AF-K1V648-F1
#
_entry.id   AF-K1V648-F1
#
_cell.length_a   1.000
_cell.length_b   1.000
_cell.length_c   1.000
_cell.angle_alpha   90.00
_cell.angle_beta   90.00
_cell.angle_gamma   90.00
#
_symmetry.space_group_name_H-M   'P 1'
#
loop_
_entity.id
_entity.type
_entity.pdbx_description
1 polymer ?
#
loop_
_entity_poly.entity_id
_entity_poly.type
_entity_poly.pdbx_seq_one_letter_code
_entity_poly.pdbx_strand_id
1 'polypeptide(L)'
;MPSSPAQQGQGNEQQSSSKKLLAAAVGILLAILLANLNKIKGFVRPSAATVNKLPPLQSRAMSSETYPRGQVYFLSHGGPPTMFDTAAAPYKAWQKYGQAVVEQNPRGLVVVSAHWESNNDQILVNVDQSNPLVYDFYGFPPEYYKQKFESRGNDAMLSDVKSALSSANIDYATTKRGLDHGVWVPFKVAFNGSTSIPIVQVSLPGDGSPVSSAKLGRALASLRDKGYGIMVNVDQSNPLVYDFYGFPPEYYKQTFTSRGSDSMLSDVKTALTSANIDYATTKRGLDHGVWVPFKVAFNGSTSIPIIQVSLPGDGSPISSAKLGRALASLRDKGYGIMGTGQAVHNLRDYITGGRGEYGRPFLDAIQGALKSSDPVQGTVGLFRHPLYRAAHPSPEHLLPLAVAAAATDKQDRIRDIFVKDNGALGWGMWMWQPQQPQAQTPVKA
;
A
#
# COMPACT_ATOMS: atom_id res chain seq x y z
N MET A 1 62.45 8.73 -51.39
CA MET A 1 62.82 9.87 -50.52
C MET A 1 62.03 11.09 -50.98
N PRO A 2 61.56 12.01 -50.11
CA PRO A 2 61.37 11.99 -48.64
C PRO A 2 59.86 12.13 -48.26
N SER A 3 59.29 11.47 -47.21
CA SER A 3 59.15 11.86 -45.77
C SER A 3 58.56 13.26 -45.52
N SER A 4 57.59 13.60 -44.65
CA SER A 4 56.82 13.05 -43.49
C SER A 4 55.78 14.16 -43.10
N PRO A 5 55.00 14.17 -41.97
CA PRO A 5 54.43 13.12 -41.12
C PRO A 5 52.90 13.30 -40.83
N ALA A 6 52.35 12.29 -40.14
CA ALA A 6 51.01 12.21 -39.58
C ALA A 6 50.75 13.17 -38.39
N GLN A 7 49.51 13.68 -38.29
CA GLN A 7 48.94 14.21 -37.05
C GLN A 7 48.19 13.10 -36.30
N GLN A 8 48.87 12.50 -35.32
CA GLN A 8 48.25 11.82 -34.18
C GLN A 8 48.50 12.67 -32.94
N GLY A 9 47.44 13.09 -32.24
CA GLY A 9 47.60 13.66 -30.89
C GLY A 9 46.57 14.70 -30.48
N GLN A 10 45.29 14.34 -30.36
CA GLN A 10 44.32 15.13 -29.56
C GLN A 10 43.32 14.28 -28.73
N GLY A 11 43.40 12.95 -28.75
CA GLY A 11 42.42 12.08 -28.08
C GLY A 11 42.71 11.72 -26.60
N ASN A 12 43.92 11.95 -26.09
CA ASN A 12 44.34 11.39 -24.79
C ASN A 12 44.42 12.40 -23.62
N GLU A 13 44.36 13.70 -23.88
CA GLU A 13 44.48 14.70 -22.81
C GLU A 13 43.15 15.00 -22.10
N GLN A 14 42.01 14.98 -22.80
CA GLN A 14 40.69 15.23 -22.19
C GLN A 14 40.23 14.08 -21.27
N GLN A 15 40.55 12.82 -21.61
CA GLN A 15 40.18 11.65 -20.80
C GLN A 15 41.11 11.44 -19.58
N SER A 16 42.37 11.88 -19.70
CA SER A 16 43.35 11.93 -18.61
C SER A 16 43.02 13.02 -17.60
N SER A 17 42.62 14.21 -18.09
CA SER A 17 42.27 15.34 -17.23
C SER A 17 41.00 15.09 -16.41
N SER A 18 39.98 14.46 -17.00
CA SER A 18 38.73 14.10 -16.31
C SER A 18 38.91 12.99 -15.26
N LYS A 19 39.77 11.98 -15.51
CA LYS A 19 40.15 10.97 -14.49
C LYS A 19 41.01 11.55 -13.37
N LYS A 20 41.89 12.51 -13.66
CA LYS A 20 42.69 13.23 -12.65
C LYS A 20 41.84 14.16 -11.79
N LEU A 21 40.83 14.82 -12.37
CA LEU A 21 39.86 15.63 -11.64
C LEU A 21 38.95 14.77 -10.72
N LEU A 22 38.53 13.60 -11.18
CA LEU A 22 37.75 12.66 -10.36
C LEU A 22 38.58 12.08 -9.19
N ALA A 23 39.85 11.71 -9.44
CA ALA A 23 40.76 11.22 -8.41
C ALA A 23 41.12 12.31 -7.38
N ALA A 24 41.30 13.56 -7.83
CA ALA A 24 41.54 14.70 -6.95
C ALA A 24 40.30 15.05 -6.12
N ALA A 25 39.09 14.98 -6.68
CA ALA A 25 37.84 15.19 -5.95
C ALA A 25 37.58 14.10 -4.90
N VAL A 26 37.86 12.84 -5.20
CA VAL A 26 37.80 11.72 -4.24
C VAL A 26 38.86 11.87 -3.15
N GLY A 27 40.08 12.28 -3.50
CA GLY A 27 41.17 12.52 -2.55
C GLY A 27 40.90 13.67 -1.58
N ILE A 28 40.29 14.76 -2.06
CA ILE A 28 39.89 15.90 -1.23
C ILE A 28 38.69 15.53 -0.34
N LEU A 29 37.73 14.74 -0.82
CA LEU A 29 36.63 14.22 0.01
C LEU A 29 37.15 13.30 1.12
N LEU A 30 38.12 12.42 0.82
CA LEU A 30 38.73 11.52 1.80
C LEU A 30 39.54 12.30 2.85
N ALA A 31 40.29 13.34 2.42
CA ALA A 31 41.06 14.19 3.31
C ALA A 31 40.17 15.06 4.22
N ILE A 32 39.01 15.52 3.74
CA ILE A 32 38.02 16.24 4.55
C ILE A 32 37.30 15.29 5.53
N LEU A 33 37.01 14.03 5.13
CA LEU A 33 36.50 13.00 6.03
C LEU A 33 37.51 12.66 7.14
N LEU A 34 38.79 12.53 6.79
CA LEU A 34 39.89 12.22 7.72
C LEU A 34 40.25 13.41 8.62
N ALA A 35 40.18 14.65 8.12
CA ALA A 35 40.42 15.85 8.91
C ALA A 35 39.30 16.14 9.93
N ASN A 36 38.06 15.71 9.65
CA ASN A 36 36.95 15.81 10.59
C ASN A 36 36.91 14.69 11.63
N LEU A 37 37.49 13.50 11.36
CA LEU A 37 37.63 12.44 12.36
C LEU A 37 38.47 12.88 13.58
N ASN A 38 39.46 13.76 13.38
CA ASN A 38 40.29 14.29 14.47
C ASN A 38 39.63 15.41 15.30
N LYS A 39 38.50 15.97 14.85
CA LYS A 39 37.70 16.95 15.60
C LYS A 39 36.57 16.32 16.42
N ILE A 40 36.32 15.01 16.28
CA ILE A 40 35.42 14.24 17.15
C ILE A 40 36.20 13.83 18.42
N LYS A 41 36.74 14.80 19.16
CA LYS A 41 37.25 14.59 20.53
C LYS A 41 36.09 14.74 21.50
N GLY A 42 35.20 13.75 21.49
CA GLY A 42 34.03 13.68 22.36
C GLY A 42 33.26 12.36 22.27
N PHE A 43 33.72 11.38 21.48
CA PHE A 43 33.14 10.05 21.52
C PHE A 43 33.71 9.30 22.72
N VAL A 44 32.99 9.38 23.85
CA VAL A 44 33.16 8.42 24.94
C VAL A 44 32.96 7.04 24.31
N ARG A 45 34.04 6.24 24.23
CA ARG A 45 33.89 4.80 23.95
C ARG A 45 32.89 4.28 24.97
N PRO A 46 31.75 3.68 24.56
CA PRO A 46 30.93 2.99 25.52
C PRO A 46 31.83 1.98 26.21
N SER A 47 31.96 2.10 27.53
CA SER A 47 32.32 0.97 28.37
C SER A 47 31.50 -0.22 27.88
N ALA A 48 32.09 -1.41 27.90
CA ALA A 48 31.37 -2.67 27.69
C ALA A 48 30.37 -2.88 28.85
N ALA A 49 29.43 -1.96 29.01
CA ALA A 49 28.24 -2.10 29.78
C ALA A 49 27.48 -3.23 29.11
N THR A 50 27.30 -4.30 29.87
CA THR A 50 26.40 -5.41 29.62
C THR A 50 25.26 -4.94 28.73
N VAL A 51 25.26 -5.35 27.46
CA VAL A 51 24.13 -5.12 26.56
C VAL A 51 22.98 -5.84 27.23
N ASN A 52 22.19 -5.10 28.02
CA ASN A 52 21.02 -5.65 28.70
C ASN A 52 20.16 -6.24 27.59
N LYS A 53 20.06 -7.56 27.60
CA LYS A 53 19.34 -8.33 26.60
C LYS A 53 17.92 -7.76 26.56
N LEU A 54 17.55 -7.13 25.45
CA LEU A 54 16.18 -6.64 25.30
C LEU A 54 15.24 -7.83 25.56
N PRO A 55 14.22 -7.68 26.41
CA PRO A 55 13.31 -8.77 26.67
C PRO A 55 12.73 -9.27 25.34
N PRO A 56 12.55 -10.59 25.19
CA PRO A 56 12.01 -11.15 23.96
C PRO A 56 10.71 -10.44 23.59
N LEU A 57 10.45 -10.30 22.29
CA LEU A 57 9.16 -9.81 21.84
C LEU A 57 8.10 -10.74 22.44
N GLN A 58 7.25 -10.19 23.30
CA GLN A 58 6.10 -10.94 23.79
C GLN A 58 5.23 -11.29 22.57
N SER A 59 4.74 -12.52 22.52
CA SER A 59 3.75 -12.93 21.53
C SER A 59 2.50 -12.07 21.72
N ARG A 60 2.31 -11.08 20.86
CA ARG A 60 1.05 -10.34 20.82
C ARG A 60 -0.02 -11.31 20.32
N ALA A 61 -1.14 -11.38 21.04
CA ALA A 61 -2.36 -11.95 20.48
C ALA A 61 -2.61 -11.28 19.13
N MET A 62 -2.92 -12.08 18.10
CA MET A 62 -3.27 -11.52 16.80
C MET A 62 -4.45 -10.57 17.00
N SER A 63 -4.25 -9.28 16.71
CA SER A 63 -5.34 -8.32 16.76
C SER A 63 -6.39 -8.72 15.72
N SER A 64 -7.66 -8.54 16.06
CA SER A 64 -8.80 -8.80 15.20
C SER A 64 -9.00 -7.70 14.13
N GLU A 65 -7.96 -6.93 13.82
CA GLU A 65 -8.06 -5.66 13.08
C GLU A 65 -7.64 -5.75 11.61
N THR A 66 -8.17 -4.78 10.88
CA THR A 66 -8.52 -4.80 9.46
C THR A 66 -7.43 -4.31 8.50
N TYR A 67 -6.11 -4.40 8.82
CA TYR A 67 -4.97 -4.29 7.84
C TYR A 67 -4.00 -5.52 7.83
N PRO A 68 -3.30 -5.94 6.71
CA PRO A 68 -2.30 -6.99 6.83
C PRO A 68 -1.23 -6.29 7.64
N ARG A 69 -0.81 -6.94 8.72
CA ARG A 69 0.17 -6.38 9.64
C ARG A 69 1.26 -5.66 8.85
N GLY A 70 1.36 -4.34 9.05
CA GLY A 70 2.22 -3.50 8.23
C GLY A 70 3.64 -4.06 8.13
N GLN A 71 4.20 -4.12 6.92
CA GLN A 71 5.59 -4.52 6.75
C GLN A 71 6.52 -3.49 7.39
N VAL A 72 7.71 -3.96 7.80
CA VAL A 72 8.77 -3.12 8.34
C VAL A 72 9.90 -3.14 7.35
N TYR A 73 10.38 -1.96 7.00
CA TYR A 73 11.44 -1.79 6.03
C TYR A 73 12.63 -1.11 6.68
N PHE A 74 13.83 -1.54 6.28
CA PHE A 74 15.05 -0.78 6.47
C PHE A 74 15.53 -0.35 5.09
N LEU A 75 15.64 0.95 4.87
CA LEU A 75 16.05 1.52 3.59
C LEU A 75 17.38 2.28 3.79
N SER A 76 18.40 1.85 3.07
CA SER A 76 19.65 2.60 2.96
C SER A 76 19.41 3.80 2.03
N HIS A 77 19.62 5.01 2.54
CA HIS A 77 19.27 6.26 1.84
C HIS A 77 20.41 6.85 0.98
N GLY A 78 21.66 6.43 1.18
CA GLY A 78 22.79 6.86 0.36
C GLY A 78 22.99 8.38 0.32
N GLY A 79 23.63 8.88 -0.73
CA GLY A 79 23.78 10.32 -0.97
C GLY A 79 22.90 10.82 -2.12
N PRO A 80 22.65 12.14 -2.21
CA PRO A 80 21.86 12.74 -3.29
C PRO A 80 22.23 12.31 -4.72
N PRO A 81 23.51 12.11 -5.10
CA PRO A 81 23.87 11.71 -6.48
C PRO A 81 23.21 10.43 -6.97
N THR A 82 22.91 9.51 -6.04
CA THR A 82 22.26 8.23 -6.35
C THR A 82 20.93 8.42 -7.08
N MET A 83 20.20 9.52 -6.86
CA MET A 83 18.91 9.77 -7.53
C MET A 83 19.03 10.07 -9.03
N PHE A 84 20.24 10.38 -9.52
CA PHE A 84 20.50 10.64 -10.93
C PHE A 84 21.20 9.47 -11.63
N ASP A 85 21.79 8.54 -10.88
CA ASP A 85 22.47 7.36 -11.44
C ASP A 85 21.47 6.22 -11.67
N THR A 86 20.68 6.34 -12.74
CA THR A 86 19.62 5.39 -13.09
C THR A 86 20.13 3.99 -13.43
N ALA A 87 21.41 3.86 -13.76
CA ALA A 87 22.04 2.57 -14.07
C ALA A 87 22.44 1.79 -12.81
N ALA A 88 22.72 2.50 -11.71
CA ALA A 88 23.25 1.90 -10.50
C ALA A 88 22.27 0.98 -9.76
N ALA A 89 22.82 -0.03 -9.08
CA ALA A 89 22.03 -1.00 -8.31
C ALA A 89 21.20 -0.35 -7.18
N PRO A 90 21.70 0.65 -6.41
CA PRO A 90 20.91 1.32 -5.39
C PRO A 90 19.67 2.05 -5.94
N TYR A 91 19.77 2.73 -7.07
CA TYR A 91 18.63 3.38 -7.72
C TYR A 91 17.53 2.36 -8.06
N LYS A 92 17.91 1.25 -8.70
CA LYS A 92 16.99 0.16 -9.04
C LYS A 92 16.40 -0.51 -7.79
N ALA A 93 17.17 -0.59 -6.69
CA ALA A 93 16.68 -1.11 -5.42
C ALA A 93 15.62 -0.18 -4.79
N TRP A 94 15.79 1.14 -4.87
CA TRP A 94 14.75 2.09 -4.43
C TRP A 94 13.48 1.99 -5.27
N GLN A 95 13.59 1.75 -6.59
CA GLN A 95 12.41 1.49 -7.43
C GLN A 95 11.67 0.22 -6.98
N LYS A 96 12.39 -0.88 -6.73
CA LYS A 96 11.80 -2.13 -6.22
C LYS A 96 11.16 -1.95 -4.85
N TYR A 97 11.79 -1.18 -3.97
CA TYR A 97 11.21 -0.81 -2.68
C TYR A 97 9.89 -0.06 -2.85
N GLY A 98 9.86 0.94 -3.73
CA GLY A 98 8.64 1.69 -4.04
C GLY A 98 7.52 0.80 -4.57
N GLN A 99 7.84 -0.11 -5.49
CA GLN A 99 6.90 -1.11 -6.01
C GLN A 99 6.33 -1.97 -4.88
N ALA A 100 7.19 -2.54 -4.02
CA ALA A 100 6.74 -3.37 -2.89
C ALA A 100 5.84 -2.60 -1.92
N VAL A 101 6.16 -1.33 -1.63
CA VAL A 101 5.33 -0.49 -0.77
C VAL A 101 3.99 -0.18 -1.42
N VAL A 102 3.96 0.15 -2.71
CA VAL A 102 2.71 0.43 -3.45
C VAL A 102 1.84 -0.82 -3.55
N GLU A 103 2.44 -1.98 -3.84
CA GLU A 103 1.75 -3.28 -3.87
C GLU A 103 1.14 -3.64 -2.51
N GLN A 104 1.84 -3.32 -1.41
CA GLN A 104 1.31 -3.53 -0.07
C GLN A 104 0.24 -2.49 0.31
N ASN A 105 0.23 -1.32 -0.34
CA ASN A 105 -0.70 -0.22 -0.12
C ASN A 105 -0.93 0.13 1.38
N PRO A 106 0.14 0.45 2.14
CA PRO A 106 0.00 0.74 3.56
C PRO A 106 -0.79 2.04 3.79
N ARG A 107 -1.43 2.13 4.96
CA ARG A 107 -2.14 3.33 5.45
C ARG A 107 -1.28 4.60 5.47
N GLY A 108 0.02 4.42 5.62
CA GLY A 108 1.00 5.47 5.72
C GLY A 108 2.37 4.91 6.12
N LEU A 109 3.40 5.74 6.02
CA LEU A 109 4.77 5.41 6.36
C LEU A 109 5.20 6.28 7.54
N VAL A 110 5.42 5.64 8.70
CA VAL A 110 6.13 6.28 9.80
C VAL A 110 7.62 6.07 9.55
N VAL A 111 8.35 7.15 9.30
CA VAL A 111 9.76 7.09 8.93
C VAL A 111 10.62 7.65 10.05
N VAL A 112 11.65 6.90 10.43
CA VAL A 112 12.70 7.33 11.35
C VAL A 112 13.99 7.45 10.55
N SER A 113 14.57 8.65 10.48
CA SER A 113 15.74 8.94 9.64
C SER A 113 16.99 9.17 10.47
N ALA A 114 18.15 8.75 9.94
CA ALA A 114 19.45 9.02 10.53
C ALA A 114 19.81 10.53 10.56
N HIS A 115 19.17 11.34 9.71
CA HIS A 115 19.42 12.79 9.62
C HIS A 115 18.50 13.63 10.51
N TRP A 116 17.70 12.97 11.35
CA TRP A 116 16.89 13.66 12.34
C TRP A 116 16.97 13.00 13.70
N GLU A 117 17.88 13.51 14.50
CA GLU A 117 18.03 13.19 15.91
C GLU A 117 17.42 14.31 16.77
N SER A 118 16.84 13.95 17.91
CA SER A 118 16.38 14.95 18.87
C SER A 118 17.57 15.55 19.62
N ASN A 119 17.47 16.82 20.02
CA ASN A 119 18.51 17.45 20.85
C ASN A 119 18.25 17.25 22.36
N ASN A 120 17.11 16.66 22.72
CA ASN A 120 16.64 16.48 24.10
C ASN A 120 16.16 15.04 24.30
N ASP A 121 15.81 14.66 25.53
CA ASP A 121 15.26 13.33 25.86
C ASP A 121 13.86 13.05 25.25
N GLN A 122 13.27 14.01 24.54
CA GLN A 122 11.96 13.89 23.89
C GLN A 122 12.09 13.45 22.43
N ILE A 123 11.23 12.54 21.98
CA ILE A 123 11.06 12.25 20.55
C ILE A 123 10.33 13.41 19.85
N LEU A 124 10.76 13.81 18.65
CA LEU A 124 10.09 14.84 17.88
C LEU A 124 9.22 14.22 16.78
N VAL A 125 7.96 14.66 16.69
CA VAL A 125 7.00 14.22 15.67
C VAL A 125 6.73 15.36 14.69
N ASN A 126 6.98 15.15 13.40
CA ASN A 126 6.65 16.15 12.37
C ASN A 126 5.14 16.21 12.17
N VAL A 127 4.52 17.36 12.43
CA VAL A 127 3.07 17.59 12.26
C VAL A 127 2.75 18.48 11.07
N ASP A 128 3.74 18.84 10.24
CA ASP A 128 3.49 19.59 9.02
C ASP A 128 2.84 18.70 7.96
N GLN A 129 1.55 18.90 7.72
CA GLN A 129 0.76 18.15 6.75
C GLN A 129 1.25 18.28 5.30
N SER A 130 1.96 19.36 4.97
CA SER A 130 2.49 19.57 3.62
C SER A 130 3.81 18.84 3.36
N ASN A 131 4.43 18.29 4.40
CA ASN A 131 5.74 17.61 4.35
C ASN A 131 6.76 18.39 3.49
N PRO A 132 7.10 19.65 3.85
CA PRO A 132 8.09 20.41 3.09
C PRO A 132 9.44 19.68 3.08
N LEU A 133 10.28 19.95 2.09
CA LEU A 133 11.59 19.28 1.99
C LEU A 133 12.67 20.07 2.71
N VAL A 134 13.49 19.38 3.50
CA VAL A 134 14.72 19.88 4.09
C VAL A 134 15.89 19.43 3.21
N TYR A 135 16.69 20.39 2.76
CA TYR A 135 17.91 20.15 1.98
C TYR A 135 19.12 20.24 2.92
N ASP A 136 19.30 19.21 3.74
CA ASP A 136 20.36 19.08 4.74
C ASP A 136 21.65 18.45 4.16
N PHE A 137 21.97 18.81 2.92
CA PHE A 137 23.23 18.48 2.25
C PHE A 137 23.81 19.72 1.56
N TYR A 138 25.13 19.78 1.46
CA TYR A 138 25.86 20.98 1.04
C TYR A 138 26.94 20.67 0.02
N GLY A 139 27.34 21.67 -0.77
CA GLY A 139 28.43 21.55 -1.75
C GLY A 139 28.07 20.82 -3.04
N PHE A 140 26.79 20.53 -3.27
CA PHE A 140 26.31 19.93 -4.52
C PHE A 140 25.97 21.00 -5.57
N PRO A 141 25.93 20.64 -6.86
CA PRO A 141 25.46 21.52 -7.91
C PRO A 141 24.01 22.02 -7.72
N PRO A 142 23.62 23.20 -8.26
CA PRO A 142 22.32 23.82 -8.04
C PRO A 142 21.09 22.95 -8.40
N GLU A 143 21.22 22.02 -9.35
CA GLU A 143 20.15 21.13 -9.78
C GLU A 143 19.67 20.17 -8.68
N TYR A 144 20.51 19.86 -7.69
CA TYR A 144 20.14 19.03 -6.54
C TYR A 144 19.13 19.76 -5.63
N TYR A 145 19.31 21.06 -5.45
CA TYR A 145 18.43 21.92 -4.63
C TYR A 145 17.11 22.27 -5.32
N LYS A 146 17.01 21.99 -6.63
CA LYS A 146 15.78 22.18 -7.43
C LYS A 146 14.87 20.96 -7.39
N GLN A 147 15.35 19.80 -6.95
CA GLN A 147 14.56 18.57 -6.95
C GLN A 147 13.38 18.67 -5.98
N LYS A 148 12.22 18.15 -6.38
CA LYS A 148 11.01 18.11 -5.55
C LYS A 148 10.52 16.68 -5.37
N PHE A 149 9.79 16.48 -4.27
CA PHE A 149 9.07 15.28 -3.92
C PHE A 149 7.80 15.72 -3.19
N GLU A 150 6.65 15.28 -3.68
CA GLU A 150 5.35 15.67 -3.12
C GLU A 150 4.80 14.55 -2.24
N SER A 151 4.43 14.89 -1.01
CA SER A 151 3.78 13.97 -0.08
C SER A 151 2.89 14.74 0.88
N ARG A 152 2.17 14.03 1.73
CA ARG A 152 1.30 14.64 2.76
C ARG A 152 1.39 13.90 4.09
N GLY A 153 1.11 14.60 5.18
CA GLY A 153 0.82 13.99 6.47
C GLY A 153 -0.57 13.36 6.51
N ASN A 154 -0.95 12.89 7.70
CA ASN A 154 -2.32 12.47 7.98
C ASN A 154 -2.62 12.62 9.48
N ASP A 155 -3.68 13.35 9.85
CA ASP A 155 -3.99 13.63 11.25
C ASP A 155 -4.33 12.38 12.07
N ALA A 156 -5.01 11.39 11.49
CA ALA A 156 -5.31 10.14 12.18
C ALA A 156 -4.01 9.36 12.47
N MET A 157 -3.11 9.28 11.49
CA MET A 157 -1.80 8.66 11.66
C MET A 157 -0.93 9.41 12.67
N LEU A 158 -0.98 10.75 12.70
CA LEU A 158 -0.30 11.56 13.71
C LEU A 158 -0.86 11.27 15.11
N SER A 159 -2.18 11.19 15.26
CA SER A 159 -2.83 10.81 16.51
C SER A 159 -2.37 9.43 16.95
N ASP A 160 -2.35 8.47 16.02
CA ASP A 160 -1.91 7.10 16.31
C ASP A 160 -0.45 7.06 16.77
N VAL A 161 0.46 7.77 16.09
CA VAL A 161 1.88 7.88 16.48
C VAL A 161 2.00 8.45 17.89
N LYS A 162 1.32 9.57 18.17
CA LYS A 162 1.32 10.21 19.50
C LYS A 162 0.81 9.26 20.59
N SER A 163 -0.32 8.58 20.36
CA SER A 163 -0.87 7.59 21.28
C SER A 163 0.09 6.40 21.49
N ALA A 164 0.78 5.95 20.44
CA ALA A 164 1.75 4.86 20.55
C ALA A 164 2.94 5.26 21.43
N LEU A 165 3.44 6.50 21.30
CA LEU A 165 4.51 7.03 22.15
C LEU A 165 4.04 7.19 23.61
N SER A 166 2.88 7.81 23.85
CA SER A 166 2.30 7.95 25.18
C SER A 166 2.08 6.60 25.87
N SER A 167 1.51 5.62 25.16
CA SER A 167 1.25 4.28 25.72
C SER A 167 2.52 3.52 26.10
N ALA A 168 3.66 3.88 25.50
CA ALA A 168 4.96 3.31 25.79
C ALA A 168 5.76 4.12 26.83
N ASN A 169 5.16 5.15 27.43
CA ASN A 169 5.82 6.12 28.31
C ASN A 169 7.10 6.65 27.64
N ILE A 170 6.96 7.15 26.41
CA ILE A 170 8.00 7.87 25.68
C ILE A 170 7.55 9.32 25.57
N ASP A 171 8.33 10.22 26.16
CA ASP A 171 8.09 11.65 26.04
C ASP A 171 8.31 12.11 24.60
N TYR A 172 7.41 12.95 24.12
CA TYR A 172 7.50 13.50 22.78
C TYR A 172 7.03 14.95 22.72
N ALA A 173 7.52 15.66 21.71
CA ALA A 173 7.05 16.98 21.31
C ALA A 173 6.73 17.00 19.81
N THR A 174 5.94 17.97 19.39
CA THR A 174 5.57 18.15 17.97
C THR A 174 6.31 19.32 17.35
N THR A 175 6.68 19.21 16.08
CA THR A 175 7.34 20.29 15.34
C THR A 175 6.88 20.32 13.88
N LYS A 176 7.12 21.44 13.19
CA LYS A 176 6.97 21.59 11.74
C LYS A 176 8.37 21.76 11.13
N ARG A 177 8.95 20.68 10.61
CA ARG A 177 10.32 20.65 10.08
C ARG A 177 10.38 20.28 8.61
N GLY A 178 9.53 19.35 8.18
CA GLY A 178 9.63 18.73 6.86
C GLY A 178 10.50 17.47 6.83
N LEU A 179 10.60 16.85 5.65
CA LEU A 179 11.33 15.62 5.41
C LEU A 179 12.79 15.90 5.11
N ASP A 180 13.73 15.21 5.77
CA ASP A 180 15.16 15.28 5.42
C ASP A 180 15.53 14.47 4.17
N HIS A 181 16.72 14.71 3.63
CA HIS A 181 17.16 14.03 2.40
C HIS A 181 17.27 12.53 2.54
N GLY A 182 17.53 12.02 3.75
CA GLY A 182 17.53 10.58 4.03
C GLY A 182 16.17 9.94 3.77
N VAL A 183 15.09 10.72 3.79
CA VAL A 183 13.74 10.29 3.45
C VAL A 183 13.37 10.67 2.02
N TRP A 184 13.41 11.95 1.66
CA TRP A 184 12.79 12.40 0.41
C TRP A 184 13.58 12.05 -0.85
N VAL A 185 14.91 11.91 -0.80
CA VAL A 185 15.73 11.54 -1.96
C VAL A 185 15.41 10.12 -2.42
N PRO A 186 15.52 9.07 -1.58
CA PRO A 186 15.15 7.73 -2.01
C PRO A 186 13.66 7.63 -2.35
N PHE A 187 12.79 8.36 -1.65
CA PHE A 187 11.34 8.32 -1.91
C PHE A 187 10.96 8.98 -3.23
N LYS A 188 11.66 10.03 -3.66
CA LYS A 188 11.51 10.61 -5.00
C LYS A 188 11.73 9.55 -6.08
N VAL A 189 12.74 8.70 -5.93
CA VAL A 189 13.01 7.59 -6.86
C VAL A 189 11.97 6.49 -6.71
N ALA A 190 11.68 6.07 -5.47
CA ALA A 190 10.77 4.98 -5.17
C ALA A 190 9.33 5.24 -5.66
N PHE A 191 8.85 6.48 -5.54
CA PHE A 191 7.49 6.87 -5.90
C PHE A 191 7.42 7.78 -7.12
N ASN A 192 8.49 7.84 -7.92
CA ASN A 192 8.52 8.62 -9.16
C ASN A 192 8.10 10.10 -8.99
N GLY A 193 8.55 10.74 -7.91
CA GLY A 193 8.35 12.17 -7.65
C GLY A 193 7.18 12.54 -6.74
N SER A 194 6.19 11.69 -6.53
CA SER A 194 5.09 11.99 -5.60
C SER A 194 4.42 10.73 -5.04
N THR A 195 3.76 10.83 -3.89
CA THR A 195 2.98 9.72 -3.33
C THR A 195 1.70 10.19 -2.65
N SER A 196 0.64 9.40 -2.80
CA SER A 196 -0.62 9.59 -2.08
C SER A 196 -0.61 8.94 -0.69
N ILE A 197 0.35 8.04 -0.44
CA ILE A 197 0.59 7.36 0.84
C ILE A 197 1.08 8.41 1.84
N PRO A 198 0.36 8.63 2.96
CA PRO A 198 0.77 9.59 3.96
C PRO A 198 2.13 9.26 4.57
N ILE A 199 2.94 10.27 4.88
CA ILE A 199 4.23 10.12 5.54
C ILE A 199 4.22 10.96 6.81
N VAL A 200 4.59 10.35 7.92
CA VAL A 200 4.91 11.03 9.18
C VAL A 200 6.35 10.70 9.51
N GLN A 201 7.17 11.73 9.64
CA GLN A 201 8.53 11.54 10.09
C GLN A 201 8.64 11.76 11.60
N VAL A 202 9.42 10.89 12.26
CA VAL A 202 9.69 10.92 13.69
C VAL A 202 11.21 10.92 13.89
N SER A 203 11.72 11.69 14.85
CA SER A 203 13.15 11.74 15.13
C SER A 203 13.66 10.45 15.79
N LEU A 204 14.97 10.23 15.70
CA LEU A 204 15.69 9.37 16.62
C LEU A 204 15.74 10.00 18.03
N PRO A 205 15.88 9.18 19.09
CA PRO A 205 16.28 9.68 20.41
C PRO A 205 17.65 10.36 20.33
N GLY A 206 17.85 11.43 21.09
CA GLY A 206 19.09 12.22 21.12
C GLY A 206 20.22 11.67 21.98
N ASP A 207 19.96 10.55 22.67
CA ASP A 207 20.89 9.97 23.64
C ASP A 207 21.91 9.01 23.00
N GLY A 208 21.84 8.79 21.68
CA GLY A 208 22.64 7.81 20.95
C GLY A 208 22.43 6.36 21.39
N SER A 209 21.42 6.07 22.21
CA SER A 209 21.22 4.76 22.82
C SER A 209 20.47 3.81 21.88
N PRO A 210 21.07 2.67 21.46
CA PRO A 210 20.36 1.68 20.66
C PRO A 210 19.17 1.07 21.42
N VAL A 211 19.19 1.09 22.76
CA VAL A 211 18.05 0.65 23.58
C VAL A 211 16.89 1.62 23.46
N SER A 212 17.15 2.93 23.47
CA SER A 212 16.13 3.96 23.27
C SER A 212 15.54 3.89 21.86
N SER A 213 16.37 3.68 20.83
CA SER A 213 15.88 3.46 19.46
C SER A 213 15.03 2.18 19.36
N ALA A 214 15.41 1.10 20.04
CA ALA A 214 14.61 -0.13 20.08
C ALA A 214 13.29 0.05 20.84
N LYS A 215 13.26 0.84 21.92
CA LYS A 215 12.03 1.19 22.66
C LYS A 215 11.07 1.98 21.77
N LEU A 216 11.58 2.96 21.02
CA LEU A 216 10.81 3.70 20.01
C LEU A 216 10.22 2.74 18.96
N GLY A 217 11.04 1.84 18.39
CA GLY A 217 10.57 0.85 17.43
C GLY A 217 9.47 -0.07 17.98
N ARG A 218 9.56 -0.48 19.26
CA ARG A 218 8.50 -1.26 19.93
C ARG A 218 7.22 -0.47 20.16
N ALA A 219 7.31 0.82 20.48
CA ALA A 219 6.14 1.68 20.64
C ALA A 219 5.37 1.80 19.31
N LEU A 220 6.07 2.14 18.23
CA LEU A 220 5.51 2.30 16.90
C LEU A 220 5.00 0.98 16.29
N ALA A 221 5.45 -0.17 16.80
CA ALA A 221 5.00 -1.47 16.31
C ALA A 221 3.49 -1.68 16.45
N SER A 222 2.81 -0.97 17.37
CA SER A 222 1.34 -0.98 17.54
C SER A 222 0.58 -0.36 16.38
N LEU A 223 1.20 0.56 15.63
CA LEU A 223 0.58 1.23 14.48
C LEU A 223 0.28 0.25 13.34
N ARG A 224 1.06 -0.84 13.28
CA ARG A 224 0.88 -1.91 12.29
C ARG A 224 -0.37 -2.73 12.50
N ASP A 225 -0.94 -2.67 13.71
CA ASP A 225 -2.15 -3.38 14.09
C ASP A 225 -3.39 -2.52 13.81
N LYS A 226 -3.22 -1.19 13.65
CA LYS A 226 -4.32 -0.25 13.42
C LYS A 226 -4.68 -0.20 11.96
N GLY A 227 -5.93 -0.53 11.63
CA GLY A 227 -6.50 -0.38 10.30
C GLY A 227 -7.31 0.90 10.10
N TYR A 228 -7.34 1.52 8.91
CA TYR A 228 -8.46 2.41 8.60
C TYR A 228 -9.69 1.51 8.51
N GLY A 229 -10.82 1.93 9.08
CA GLY A 229 -12.06 1.17 8.92
C GLY A 229 -12.43 0.97 7.44
N ILE A 230 -13.52 0.23 7.23
CA ILE A 230 -14.22 0.21 5.94
C ILE A 230 -14.51 1.65 5.48
N MET A 231 -14.28 1.98 4.22
CA MET A 231 -14.65 3.29 3.67
C MET A 231 -16.01 3.17 2.97
N VAL A 232 -16.97 3.98 3.41
CA VAL A 232 -18.28 4.11 2.74
C VAL A 232 -18.28 5.37 1.90
N ASN A 233 -18.46 5.23 0.58
CA ASN A 233 -18.55 6.37 -0.31
C ASN A 233 -19.88 7.10 -0.13
N VAL A 234 -19.80 8.40 0.17
CA VAL A 234 -20.98 9.27 0.38
C VAL A 234 -21.20 10.25 -0.77
N ASP A 235 -20.39 10.18 -1.83
CA ASP A 235 -20.58 11.00 -3.02
C ASP A 235 -21.70 10.44 -3.90
N GLN A 236 -22.90 11.02 -3.78
CA GLN A 236 -24.08 10.58 -4.51
C GLN A 236 -24.02 10.84 -6.02
N SER A 237 -23.11 11.69 -6.49
CA SER A 237 -22.94 11.95 -7.92
C SER A 237 -22.22 10.82 -8.65
N ASN A 238 -21.61 9.88 -7.90
CA ASN A 238 -20.83 8.76 -8.41
C ASN A 238 -19.89 9.19 -9.57
N PRO A 239 -18.97 10.15 -9.33
CA PRO A 239 -18.00 10.53 -10.35
C PRO A 239 -17.14 9.30 -10.71
N LEU A 240 -16.45 9.31 -11.84
CA LEU A 240 -15.56 8.22 -12.19
C LEU A 240 -14.13 8.53 -11.77
N VAL A 241 -13.43 7.53 -11.25
CA VAL A 241 -11.98 7.53 -11.09
C VAL A 241 -11.38 6.61 -12.16
N TYR A 242 -10.36 7.12 -12.84
CA TYR A 242 -9.56 6.37 -13.80
C TYR A 242 -8.27 5.93 -13.10
N ASP A 243 -8.35 4.83 -12.35
CA ASP A 243 -7.24 4.25 -11.59
C ASP A 243 -6.47 3.18 -12.38
N PHE A 244 -6.30 3.43 -13.68
CA PHE A 244 -5.44 2.68 -14.58
C PHE A 244 -4.59 3.64 -15.41
N TYR A 245 -3.39 3.20 -15.79
CA TYR A 245 -2.36 4.05 -16.39
C TYR A 245 -1.73 3.37 -17.61
N GLY A 246 -1.20 4.17 -18.54
CA GLY A 246 -0.49 3.66 -19.72
C GLY A 246 -1.38 3.14 -20.86
N PHE A 247 -2.69 3.38 -20.78
CA PHE A 247 -3.63 3.06 -21.85
C PHE A 247 -3.74 4.21 -22.88
N PRO A 248 -4.19 3.92 -24.11
CA PRO A 248 -4.47 4.97 -25.09
C PRO A 248 -5.48 6.03 -24.59
N PRO A 249 -5.38 7.30 -25.05
CA PRO A 249 -6.21 8.41 -24.56
C PRO A 249 -7.73 8.19 -24.63
N GLU A 250 -8.22 7.39 -25.57
CA GLU A 250 -9.64 7.07 -25.74
C GLU A 250 -10.25 6.28 -24.58
N TYR A 251 -9.43 5.57 -23.79
CA TYR A 251 -9.88 4.85 -22.59
C TYR A 251 -10.29 5.84 -21.49
N TYR A 252 -9.59 6.97 -21.37
CA TYR A 252 -9.87 8.03 -20.40
C TYR A 252 -11.05 8.93 -20.78
N LYS A 253 -11.63 8.73 -21.98
CA LYS A 253 -12.83 9.44 -22.44
C LYS A 253 -14.12 8.66 -22.16
N GLN A 254 -14.02 7.43 -21.67
CA GLN A 254 -15.17 6.55 -21.46
C GLN A 254 -15.98 6.96 -20.23
N THR A 255 -17.27 7.21 -20.40
CA THR A 255 -18.16 7.60 -19.29
C THR A 255 -19.12 6.48 -18.89
N PHE A 256 -19.65 6.59 -17.68
CA PHE A 256 -20.72 5.80 -17.10
C PHE A 256 -21.49 6.69 -16.12
N THR A 257 -22.81 6.70 -16.22
CA THR A 257 -23.65 7.54 -15.36
C THR A 257 -24.43 6.68 -14.37
N SER A 258 -24.29 6.98 -13.08
CA SER A 258 -25.08 6.37 -12.00
C SER A 258 -25.29 7.39 -10.87
N ARG A 259 -25.95 6.99 -9.78
CA ARG A 259 -26.16 7.84 -8.60
C ARG A 259 -26.16 7.01 -7.32
N GLY A 260 -25.86 7.64 -6.20
CA GLY A 260 -26.11 7.07 -4.87
C GLY A 260 -27.58 7.14 -4.44
N SER A 261 -27.86 6.68 -3.24
CA SER A 261 -29.16 6.83 -2.57
C SER A 261 -28.95 7.05 -1.07
N ASP A 262 -29.62 8.04 -0.49
CA ASP A 262 -29.56 8.32 0.96
C ASP A 262 -30.10 7.16 1.79
N SER A 263 -31.18 6.51 1.34
CA SER A 263 -31.75 5.38 2.05
C SER A 263 -30.76 4.22 2.07
N MET A 264 -30.18 3.89 0.90
CA MET A 264 -29.19 2.83 0.77
C MET A 264 -27.93 3.15 1.59
N LEU A 265 -27.47 4.40 1.58
CA LEU A 265 -26.32 4.83 2.37
C LEU A 265 -26.58 4.70 3.87
N SER A 266 -27.76 5.11 4.34
CA SER A 266 -28.18 4.96 5.74
C SER A 266 -28.24 3.49 6.15
N ASP A 267 -28.78 2.64 5.27
CA ASP A 267 -28.87 1.20 5.51
C ASP A 267 -27.49 0.55 5.59
N VAL A 268 -26.57 0.90 4.69
CA VAL A 268 -25.17 0.42 4.73
C VAL A 268 -24.48 0.81 6.04
N LYS A 269 -24.59 2.08 6.45
CA LYS A 269 -24.02 2.56 7.71
C LYS A 269 -24.59 1.81 8.92
N THR A 270 -25.90 1.59 8.91
CA THR A 270 -26.60 0.84 9.96
C THR A 270 -26.09 -0.60 10.02
N ALA A 271 -26.00 -1.29 8.88
CA ALA A 271 -25.48 -2.66 8.80
C ALA A 271 -24.06 -2.79 9.38
N LEU A 272 -23.16 -1.86 9.04
CA LEU A 272 -21.79 -1.84 9.57
C LEU A 272 -21.76 -1.56 11.08
N THR A 273 -22.56 -0.60 11.55
CA THR A 273 -22.66 -0.24 12.98
C THR A 273 -23.21 -1.41 13.80
N SER A 274 -24.28 -2.05 13.34
CA SER A 274 -24.90 -3.21 14.01
C SER A 274 -23.96 -4.42 14.08
N ALA A 275 -23.05 -4.55 13.12
CA ALA A 275 -22.02 -5.59 13.11
C ALA A 275 -20.75 -5.22 13.90
N ASN A 276 -20.72 -4.04 14.54
CA ASN A 276 -19.55 -3.50 15.23
C ASN A 276 -18.30 -3.45 14.32
N ILE A 277 -18.50 -3.03 13.07
CA ILE A 277 -17.41 -2.81 12.10
C ILE A 277 -17.14 -1.31 12.03
N ASP A 278 -15.93 -0.92 12.42
CA ASP A 278 -15.46 0.46 12.27
C ASP A 278 -15.42 0.85 10.79
N TYR A 279 -16.00 2.02 10.50
CA TYR A 279 -16.00 2.58 9.15
C TYR A 279 -15.81 4.09 9.19
N ALA A 280 -15.27 4.63 8.11
CA ALA A 280 -15.20 6.06 7.84
C ALA A 280 -15.94 6.38 6.54
N THR A 281 -16.25 7.65 6.32
CA THR A 281 -16.88 8.12 5.09
C THR A 281 -15.85 8.79 4.17
N THR A 282 -16.06 8.67 2.87
CA THR A 282 -15.22 9.33 1.87
C THR A 282 -16.08 9.86 0.72
N LYS A 283 -15.55 10.85 -0.01
CA LYS A 283 -16.07 11.27 -1.32
C LYS A 283 -15.04 10.87 -2.37
N ARG A 284 -15.29 9.76 -3.06
CA ARG A 284 -14.43 9.22 -4.13
C ARG A 284 -15.32 8.88 -5.33
N GLY A 285 -14.76 8.89 -6.53
CA GLY A 285 -15.45 8.29 -7.65
C GLY A 285 -15.44 6.75 -7.63
N LEU A 286 -16.32 6.16 -8.44
CA LEU A 286 -16.31 4.73 -8.73
C LEU A 286 -14.98 4.38 -9.43
N ASP A 287 -14.33 3.31 -9.00
CA ASP A 287 -13.15 2.78 -9.70
C ASP A 287 -13.52 1.91 -10.90
N HIS A 288 -12.51 1.61 -11.73
CA HIS A 288 -12.70 0.83 -12.95
C HIS A 288 -13.28 -0.56 -12.69
N GLY A 289 -13.02 -1.15 -11.52
CA GLY A 289 -13.57 -2.45 -11.11
C GLY A 289 -15.09 -2.43 -10.95
N VAL A 290 -15.69 -1.25 -10.79
CA VAL A 290 -17.15 -1.06 -10.73
C VAL A 290 -17.67 -0.48 -12.04
N TRP A 291 -17.17 0.69 -12.49
CA TRP A 291 -17.84 1.41 -13.57
C TRP A 291 -17.65 0.79 -14.95
N VAL A 292 -16.53 0.11 -15.23
CA VAL A 292 -16.30 -0.53 -16.54
C VAL A 292 -17.28 -1.67 -16.80
N PRO A 293 -17.41 -2.69 -15.92
CA PRO A 293 -18.40 -3.74 -16.15
C PRO A 293 -19.83 -3.21 -16.15
N PHE A 294 -20.14 -2.20 -15.32
CA PHE A 294 -21.48 -1.61 -15.27
C PHE A 294 -21.81 -0.80 -16.52
N LYS A 295 -20.85 -0.08 -17.10
CA LYS A 295 -21.01 0.60 -18.39
C LYS A 295 -21.47 -0.39 -19.46
N VAL A 296 -20.86 -1.57 -19.51
CA VAL A 296 -21.24 -2.61 -20.47
C VAL A 296 -22.61 -3.20 -20.12
N ALA A 297 -22.83 -3.57 -18.85
CA ALA A 297 -24.06 -4.22 -18.40
C ALA A 297 -25.31 -3.33 -18.56
N PHE A 298 -25.16 -2.02 -18.39
CA PHE A 298 -26.25 -1.04 -18.44
C PHE A 298 -26.18 -0.08 -19.63
N ASN A 299 -25.36 -0.40 -20.64
CA ASN A 299 -25.24 0.41 -21.85
C ASN A 299 -24.96 1.91 -21.59
N GLY A 300 -24.03 2.19 -20.67
CA GLY A 300 -23.53 3.53 -20.37
C GLY A 300 -24.21 4.28 -19.23
N SER A 301 -25.40 3.91 -18.78
CA SER A 301 -26.05 4.55 -17.62
C SER A 301 -27.05 3.66 -16.89
N THR A 302 -27.28 3.91 -15.60
CA THR A 302 -28.29 3.18 -14.83
C THR A 302 -29.02 4.08 -13.84
N SER A 303 -30.31 3.80 -13.63
CA SER A 303 -31.13 4.43 -12.59
C SER A 303 -31.03 3.70 -11.24
N ILE A 304 -30.46 2.48 -11.24
CA ILE A 304 -30.22 1.67 -10.04
C ILE A 304 -29.17 2.39 -9.18
N PRO A 305 -29.46 2.70 -7.91
CA PRO A 305 -28.49 3.33 -7.04
C PRO A 305 -27.27 2.44 -6.77
N ILE A 306 -26.09 3.05 -6.72
CA ILE A 306 -24.82 2.39 -6.40
C ILE A 306 -24.17 3.13 -5.24
N ILE A 307 -23.85 2.40 -4.17
CA ILE A 307 -22.99 2.86 -3.08
C ILE A 307 -21.78 1.95 -3.04
N GLN A 308 -20.59 2.53 -3.14
CA GLN A 308 -19.34 1.79 -3.06
C GLN A 308 -18.87 1.70 -1.61
N VAL A 309 -18.51 0.49 -1.19
CA VAL A 309 -17.92 0.18 0.11
C VAL A 309 -16.55 -0.44 -0.15
N SER A 310 -15.50 0.06 0.51
CA SER A 310 -14.17 -0.53 0.34
C SER A 310 -14.10 -1.93 0.96
N LEU A 311 -13.14 -2.73 0.50
CA LEU A 311 -12.70 -3.89 1.26
C LEU A 311 -12.13 -3.45 2.62
N PRO A 312 -12.11 -4.34 3.62
CA PRO A 312 -11.22 -4.16 4.75
C PRO A 312 -9.80 -4.06 4.22
N GLY A 313 -9.02 -3.16 4.78
CA GLY A 313 -7.66 -2.95 4.32
C GLY A 313 -6.71 -4.09 4.66
N ASP A 314 -7.17 -5.23 5.22
CA ASP A 314 -6.33 -6.30 5.76
C ASP A 314 -5.76 -7.28 4.80
N GLY A 315 -6.31 -7.30 3.60
CA GLY A 315 -6.08 -8.46 2.78
C GLY A 315 -6.57 -9.75 3.46
N SER A 316 -7.40 -9.68 4.51
CA SER A 316 -7.84 -10.85 5.27
C SER A 316 -9.16 -11.34 4.70
N PRO A 317 -9.22 -12.57 4.18
CA PRO A 317 -10.47 -13.14 3.72
C PRO A 317 -11.49 -13.30 4.85
N ILE A 318 -11.03 -13.44 6.10
CA ILE A 318 -11.92 -13.53 7.27
C ILE A 318 -12.61 -12.18 7.51
N SER A 319 -11.89 -11.07 7.42
CA SER A 319 -12.48 -9.74 7.60
C SER A 319 -13.36 -9.36 6.43
N SER A 320 -13.00 -9.76 5.20
CA SER A 320 -13.88 -9.63 4.04
C SER A 320 -15.16 -10.44 4.20
N ALA A 321 -15.08 -11.66 4.74
CA ALA A 321 -16.26 -12.44 5.05
C ALA A 321 -17.12 -11.82 6.18
N LYS A 322 -16.49 -11.19 7.20
CA LYS A 322 -17.22 -10.42 8.23
C LYS A 322 -17.96 -9.23 7.62
N LEU A 323 -17.33 -8.50 6.70
CA LEU A 323 -17.97 -7.43 5.94
C LEU A 323 -19.17 -7.97 5.14
N GLY A 324 -19.00 -9.09 4.42
CA GLY A 324 -20.10 -9.73 3.69
C GLY A 324 -21.28 -10.10 4.59
N ARG A 325 -21.01 -10.71 5.76
CA ARG A 325 -22.03 -11.03 6.75
C ARG A 325 -22.75 -9.79 7.29
N ALA A 326 -22.02 -8.70 7.56
CA ALA A 326 -22.62 -7.45 8.00
C ALA A 326 -23.58 -6.88 6.95
N LEU A 327 -23.16 -6.91 5.68
CA LEU A 327 -23.95 -6.42 4.55
C LEU A 327 -25.08 -7.38 4.14
N ALA A 328 -25.11 -8.63 4.61
CA ALA A 328 -26.10 -9.64 4.21
C ALA A 328 -27.54 -9.17 4.44
N SER A 329 -27.80 -8.52 5.58
CA SER A 329 -29.14 -7.97 5.96
C SER A 329 -29.69 -6.94 4.97
N LEU A 330 -28.85 -6.34 4.13
CA LEU A 330 -29.27 -5.43 3.07
C LEU A 330 -30.04 -6.15 1.96
N ARG A 331 -29.82 -7.46 1.79
CA ARG A 331 -30.54 -8.28 0.80
C ARG A 331 -32.02 -8.41 1.14
N ASP A 332 -32.38 -8.44 2.42
CA ASP A 332 -33.77 -8.45 2.90
C ASP A 332 -34.51 -7.15 2.55
N LYS A 333 -33.76 -6.06 2.34
CA LYS A 333 -34.27 -4.76 1.88
C LYS A 333 -34.31 -4.64 0.35
N GLY A 334 -34.01 -5.72 -0.37
CA GLY A 334 -34.00 -5.76 -1.84
C GLY A 334 -32.72 -5.23 -2.48
N TYR A 335 -31.66 -4.98 -1.71
CA TYR A 335 -30.37 -4.54 -2.27
C TYR A 335 -29.56 -5.73 -2.80
N GLY A 336 -28.91 -5.53 -3.95
CA GLY A 336 -27.89 -6.44 -4.45
C GLY A 336 -26.53 -6.16 -3.82
N ILE A 337 -25.86 -7.18 -3.30
CA ILE A 337 -24.46 -7.09 -2.86
C ILE A 337 -23.57 -7.67 -3.95
N MET A 338 -22.61 -6.88 -4.43
CA MET A 338 -21.71 -7.29 -5.50
C MET A 338 -20.26 -7.11 -5.05
N GLY A 339 -19.51 -8.21 -5.08
CA GLY A 339 -18.05 -8.17 -5.02
C GLY A 339 -17.48 -8.20 -6.43
N THR A 340 -16.83 -7.11 -6.87
CA THR A 340 -16.15 -7.04 -8.16
C THR A 340 -14.65 -7.26 -7.97
N GLY A 341 -14.08 -8.16 -8.76
CA GLY A 341 -12.69 -8.57 -8.66
C GLY A 341 -12.30 -9.44 -9.86
N GLN A 342 -11.34 -10.33 -9.69
CA GLN A 342 -10.96 -11.28 -10.72
C GLN A 342 -10.67 -12.66 -10.11
N ALA A 343 -11.12 -13.73 -10.78
CA ALA A 343 -11.02 -15.09 -10.22
C ALA A 343 -9.57 -15.63 -10.21
N VAL A 344 -8.78 -15.29 -11.23
CA VAL A 344 -7.32 -15.50 -11.28
C VAL A 344 -6.68 -14.21 -11.78
N HIS A 345 -5.74 -13.63 -11.04
CA HIS A 345 -5.18 -12.31 -11.34
C HIS A 345 -3.67 -12.23 -11.07
N ASN A 346 -2.87 -12.51 -12.10
CA ASN A 346 -1.43 -12.37 -12.07
C ASN A 346 -0.93 -11.56 -13.30
N LEU A 347 -0.88 -10.25 -13.14
CA LEU A 347 -0.43 -9.34 -14.21
C LEU A 347 1.02 -9.57 -14.61
N ARG A 348 1.89 -10.01 -13.68
CA ARG A 348 3.28 -10.32 -14.00
C ARG A 348 3.37 -11.42 -15.05
N ASP A 349 2.67 -12.52 -14.84
CA ASP A 349 2.67 -13.64 -15.79
C ASP A 349 1.97 -13.26 -17.09
N TYR A 350 0.87 -12.49 -17.02
CA TYR A 350 0.18 -11.98 -18.21
C TYR A 350 1.11 -11.15 -19.12
N ILE A 351 1.87 -10.21 -18.53
CA ILE A 351 2.77 -9.31 -19.27
C ILE A 351 4.01 -10.05 -19.79
N THR A 352 4.53 -11.02 -19.03
CA THR A 352 5.76 -11.74 -19.38
C THR A 352 5.53 -12.99 -20.25
N GLY A 353 4.28 -13.32 -20.56
CA GLY A 353 3.93 -14.52 -21.34
C GLY A 353 4.07 -15.82 -20.54
N GLY A 354 3.95 -15.77 -19.21
CA GLY A 354 3.94 -16.94 -18.35
C GLY A 354 2.78 -17.88 -18.67
N ARG A 355 3.00 -19.19 -18.54
CA ARG A 355 2.06 -20.22 -19.03
C ARG A 355 0.73 -20.31 -18.27
N GLY A 356 0.63 -19.73 -17.07
CA GLY A 356 -0.64 -19.64 -16.33
C GLY A 356 -1.29 -21.00 -16.00
N GLU A 357 -0.50 -22.08 -15.90
CA GLU A 357 -0.99 -23.46 -15.72
C GLU A 357 -1.82 -23.66 -14.42
N TYR A 358 -1.69 -22.74 -13.47
CA TYR A 358 -2.51 -22.68 -12.25
C TYR A 358 -3.93 -22.14 -12.49
N GLY A 359 -4.22 -21.53 -13.65
CA GLY A 359 -5.47 -20.85 -13.95
C GLY A 359 -6.68 -21.77 -13.83
N ARG A 360 -6.76 -22.80 -14.69
CA ARG A 360 -7.85 -23.79 -14.63
C ARG A 360 -7.97 -24.48 -13.27
N PRO A 361 -6.91 -25.06 -12.69
CA PRO A 361 -7.04 -25.76 -11.41
C PRO A 361 -7.47 -24.85 -10.25
N PHE A 362 -7.08 -23.57 -10.25
CA PHE A 362 -7.53 -22.63 -9.23
C PHE A 362 -9.00 -22.20 -9.45
N LEU A 363 -9.44 -22.04 -10.70
CA LEU A 363 -10.86 -21.83 -11.01
C LEU A 363 -11.72 -23.02 -10.56
N ASP A 364 -11.26 -24.25 -10.77
CA ASP A 364 -11.94 -25.45 -10.28
C ASP A 364 -11.99 -25.47 -8.74
N ALA A 365 -10.91 -25.08 -8.06
CA ALA A 365 -10.88 -24.93 -6.61
C ALA A 365 -11.89 -23.87 -6.12
N ILE A 366 -12.02 -22.74 -6.83
CA ILE A 366 -13.04 -21.73 -6.54
C ILE A 366 -14.44 -22.32 -6.68
N GLN A 367 -14.76 -22.96 -7.82
CA GLN A 367 -16.09 -23.56 -8.02
C GLN A 367 -16.40 -24.62 -6.95
N GLY A 368 -15.41 -25.42 -6.56
CA GLY A 368 -15.54 -26.39 -5.47
C GLY A 368 -15.82 -25.72 -4.12
N ALA A 369 -15.08 -24.65 -3.80
CA ALA A 369 -15.31 -23.86 -2.58
C ALA A 369 -16.73 -23.28 -2.54
N LEU A 370 -17.19 -22.66 -3.63
CA LEU A 370 -18.51 -22.01 -3.70
C LEU A 370 -19.68 -23.01 -3.67
N LYS A 371 -19.48 -24.25 -4.12
CA LYS A 371 -20.48 -25.33 -4.12
C LYS A 371 -20.38 -26.26 -2.90
N SER A 372 -19.46 -25.99 -1.98
CA SER A 372 -19.29 -26.79 -0.77
C SER A 372 -20.44 -26.60 0.21
N SER A 373 -20.52 -27.46 1.23
CA SER A 373 -21.51 -27.34 2.31
C SER A 373 -21.35 -26.08 3.17
N ASP A 374 -20.17 -25.45 3.12
CA ASP A 374 -19.89 -24.16 3.77
C ASP A 374 -19.11 -23.26 2.80
N PRO A 375 -19.81 -22.57 1.87
CA PRO A 375 -19.17 -21.72 0.88
C PRO A 375 -18.32 -20.59 1.47
N VAL A 376 -18.68 -20.12 2.68
CA VAL A 376 -17.91 -19.08 3.38
C VAL A 376 -16.56 -19.63 3.82
N GLN A 377 -16.53 -20.79 4.47
CA GLN A 377 -15.26 -21.40 4.86
C GLN A 377 -14.46 -21.89 3.64
N GLY A 378 -15.13 -22.44 2.63
CA GLY A 378 -14.50 -22.82 1.38
C GLY A 378 -13.78 -21.65 0.72
N THR A 379 -14.45 -20.49 0.60
CA THR A 379 -13.86 -19.29 -0.01
C THR A 379 -12.73 -18.69 0.81
N VAL A 380 -12.87 -18.64 2.15
CA VAL A 380 -11.76 -18.24 3.04
C VAL A 380 -10.57 -19.20 2.91
N GLY A 381 -10.83 -20.50 2.76
CA GLY A 381 -9.83 -21.55 2.58
C GLY A 381 -8.99 -21.41 1.32
N LEU A 382 -9.52 -20.78 0.25
CA LEU A 382 -8.80 -20.55 -1.00
C LEU A 382 -7.48 -19.79 -0.80
N PHE A 383 -7.41 -18.90 0.19
CA PHE A 383 -6.21 -18.10 0.49
C PHE A 383 -5.07 -18.93 1.10
N ARG A 384 -5.34 -20.19 1.46
CA ARG A 384 -4.36 -21.19 1.90
C ARG A 384 -4.11 -22.27 0.85
N HIS A 385 -4.83 -22.22 -0.28
CA HIS A 385 -4.67 -23.19 -1.35
C HIS A 385 -3.25 -23.12 -1.93
N PRO A 386 -2.59 -24.25 -2.27
CA PRO A 386 -1.21 -24.24 -2.78
C PRO A 386 -1.01 -23.36 -4.02
N LEU A 387 -2.03 -23.25 -4.87
CA LEU A 387 -1.98 -22.45 -6.09
C LEU A 387 -2.33 -20.96 -5.87
N TYR A 388 -2.77 -20.56 -4.68
CA TYR A 388 -3.25 -19.20 -4.43
C TYR A 388 -2.21 -18.14 -4.79
N ARG A 389 -0.96 -18.27 -4.32
CA ARG A 389 0.09 -17.28 -4.59
C ARG A 389 0.51 -17.19 -6.05
N ALA A 390 0.32 -18.27 -6.81
CA ALA A 390 0.56 -18.26 -8.25
C ALA A 390 -0.60 -17.57 -8.99
N ALA A 391 -1.84 -17.87 -8.59
CA ALA A 391 -3.03 -17.26 -9.15
C ALA A 391 -3.24 -15.78 -8.75
N HIS A 392 -2.76 -15.41 -7.57
CA HIS A 392 -2.94 -14.11 -6.91
C HIS A 392 -1.68 -13.75 -6.12
N PRO A 393 -0.74 -12.98 -6.71
CA PRO A 393 0.44 -12.48 -5.99
C PRO A 393 0.05 -11.67 -4.74
N SER A 394 -1.06 -10.94 -4.83
CA SER A 394 -1.68 -10.10 -3.81
C SER A 394 -3.19 -10.43 -3.67
N PRO A 395 -3.80 -10.19 -2.49
CA PRO A 395 -5.12 -10.73 -2.17
C PRO A 395 -6.32 -9.96 -2.77
N GLU A 396 -6.13 -8.70 -3.12
CA GLU A 396 -7.20 -7.72 -3.33
C GLU A 396 -8.22 -8.09 -4.40
N HIS A 397 -7.80 -8.81 -5.45
CA HIS A 397 -8.70 -9.20 -6.53
C HIS A 397 -9.59 -10.43 -6.20
N LEU A 398 -9.20 -11.25 -5.21
CA LEU A 398 -9.99 -12.41 -4.77
C LEU A 398 -10.87 -12.11 -3.54
N LEU A 399 -10.48 -11.17 -2.68
CA LEU A 399 -11.24 -10.81 -1.47
C LEU A 399 -12.72 -10.44 -1.70
N PRO A 400 -13.10 -9.76 -2.80
CA PRO A 400 -14.51 -9.49 -3.11
C PRO A 400 -15.36 -10.75 -3.19
N LEU A 401 -14.78 -11.90 -3.58
CA LEU A 401 -15.48 -13.18 -3.60
C LEU A 401 -15.82 -13.67 -2.18
N ALA A 402 -14.93 -13.44 -1.21
CA ALA A 402 -15.19 -13.76 0.19
C ALA A 402 -16.30 -12.86 0.78
N VAL A 403 -16.36 -11.58 0.38
CA VAL A 403 -17.49 -10.69 0.72
C VAL A 403 -18.79 -11.24 0.13
N ALA A 404 -18.81 -11.53 -1.17
CA ALA A 404 -20.00 -11.99 -1.88
C ALA A 404 -20.52 -13.31 -1.28
N ALA A 405 -19.67 -14.32 -1.10
CA ALA A 405 -20.06 -15.62 -0.55
C ALA A 405 -20.58 -15.50 0.89
N ALA A 406 -20.00 -14.62 1.70
CA ALA A 406 -20.42 -14.41 3.09
C ALA A 406 -21.69 -13.57 3.25
N ALA A 407 -22.17 -12.91 2.18
CA ALA A 407 -23.45 -12.22 2.14
C ALA A 407 -24.62 -13.16 1.75
N THR A 408 -24.36 -14.45 1.50
CA THR A 408 -25.35 -15.44 1.07
C THR A 408 -25.95 -16.21 2.25
N ASP A 409 -27.16 -16.73 2.04
CA ASP A 409 -27.81 -17.68 2.93
C ASP A 409 -27.53 -19.12 2.50
N LYS A 410 -27.62 -20.07 3.44
CA LYS A 410 -27.39 -21.49 3.15
C LYS A 410 -28.33 -22.06 2.07
N GLN A 411 -29.54 -21.52 1.96
CA GLN A 411 -30.52 -21.94 0.95
C GLN A 411 -30.36 -21.24 -0.40
N ASP A 412 -29.46 -20.26 -0.53
CA ASP A 412 -29.24 -19.60 -1.81
C ASP A 412 -28.67 -20.59 -2.84
N ARG A 413 -29.30 -20.62 -4.01
CA ARG A 413 -28.81 -21.43 -5.12
C ARG A 413 -27.74 -20.67 -5.88
N ILE A 414 -26.54 -21.22 -5.93
CA ILE A 414 -25.48 -20.70 -6.78
C ILE A 414 -25.67 -21.08 -8.25
N ARG A 415 -25.39 -20.13 -9.14
CA ARG A 415 -25.33 -20.31 -10.59
C ARG A 415 -24.04 -19.72 -11.14
N ASP A 416 -23.34 -20.51 -11.96
CA ASP A 416 -22.22 -20.04 -12.76
C ASP A 416 -22.78 -19.23 -13.94
N ILE A 417 -22.55 -17.91 -13.97
CA ILE A 417 -22.93 -17.05 -15.10
C ILE A 417 -21.92 -17.24 -16.23
N PHE A 418 -20.63 -17.18 -15.89
CA PHE A 418 -19.53 -17.29 -16.83
C PHE A 418 -18.27 -17.75 -16.10
N VAL A 419 -17.60 -18.78 -16.62
CA VAL A 419 -16.29 -19.23 -16.12
C VAL A 419 -15.44 -19.54 -17.33
N LYS A 420 -14.26 -18.92 -17.41
CA LYS A 420 -13.34 -19.14 -18.53
C LYS A 420 -11.90 -19.10 -18.04
N ASP A 421 -11.16 -20.16 -18.35
CA ASP A 421 -9.72 -20.16 -18.15
C ASP A 421 -9.05 -19.28 -19.22
N ASN A 422 -8.24 -18.35 -18.73
CA ASN A 422 -7.46 -17.39 -19.49
C ASN A 422 -6.03 -17.33 -18.91
N GLY A 423 -5.55 -18.44 -18.31
CA GLY A 423 -4.25 -18.54 -17.66
C GLY A 423 -4.13 -17.57 -16.49
N ALA A 424 -3.25 -16.59 -16.64
CA ALA A 424 -2.95 -15.59 -15.61
C ALA A 424 -4.09 -14.56 -15.36
N LEU A 425 -5.12 -14.51 -16.21
CA LEU A 425 -6.31 -13.65 -16.07
C LEU A 425 -7.63 -14.42 -16.25
N GLY A 426 -7.80 -15.50 -15.49
CA GLY A 426 -8.99 -16.35 -15.50
C GLY A 426 -10.26 -15.66 -14.99
N TRP A 427 -11.38 -15.93 -15.65
CA TRP A 427 -12.68 -15.33 -15.40
C TRP A 427 -13.59 -16.24 -14.58
N GLY A 428 -14.31 -15.64 -13.63
CA GLY A 428 -15.36 -16.30 -12.87
C GLY A 428 -16.43 -15.31 -12.43
N MET A 429 -17.67 -15.56 -12.84
CA MET A 429 -18.85 -14.76 -12.53
C MET A 429 -19.93 -15.68 -12.01
N TRP A 430 -20.37 -15.43 -10.77
CA TRP A 430 -21.35 -16.26 -10.07
C TRP A 430 -22.49 -15.41 -9.53
N MET A 431 -23.66 -16.02 -9.41
CA MET A 431 -24.83 -15.41 -8.80
C MET A 431 -25.43 -16.37 -7.78
N TRP A 432 -25.87 -15.82 -6.65
CA TRP A 432 -26.62 -16.52 -5.63
C TRP A 432 -28.06 -16.04 -5.67
N GLN A 433 -28.96 -16.97 -5.97
CA GLN A 433 -30.39 -16.68 -6.08
C GLN A 433 -31.10 -17.14 -4.81
N PRO A 434 -31.87 -16.27 -4.14
CA PRO A 434 -32.77 -16.68 -3.08
C PRO A 434 -33.69 -17.79 -3.57
N GLN A 435 -33.85 -18.83 -2.76
CA GLN A 435 -34.87 -19.84 -3.02
C GLN A 435 -36.23 -19.17 -2.84
N GLN A 436 -37.07 -19.16 -3.89
CA GLN A 436 -38.43 -18.62 -3.74
C GLN A 436 -39.18 -19.44 -2.68
N PRO A 437 -40.00 -18.80 -1.82
CA PRO A 437 -40.88 -19.53 -0.92
C PRO A 437 -41.70 -20.52 -1.75
N GLN A 438 -41.70 -21.80 -1.38
CA GLN A 438 -42.65 -22.74 -1.97
C GLN A 438 -44.04 -22.16 -1.74
N ALA A 439 -44.78 -21.89 -2.83
CA ALA A 439 -46.16 -21.47 -2.73
C ALA A 439 -46.90 -22.52 -1.89
N GLN A 440 -47.41 -22.11 -0.73
CA GLN A 440 -48.25 -22.96 0.09
C GLN A 440 -49.42 -23.39 -0.80
N THR A 441 -49.48 -24.69 -1.10
CA THR A 441 -50.62 -25.27 -1.81
C THR A 441 -51.85 -24.98 -0.95
N PRO A 442 -52.91 -24.34 -1.47
CA PRO A 442 -54.09 -24.09 -0.68
C PRO A 442 -54.60 -25.43 -0.17
N VAL A 443 -54.65 -25.59 1.15
CA VAL A 443 -55.37 -26.70 1.76
C VAL A 443 -56.82 -26.52 1.32
N LYS A 444 -57.29 -27.43 0.45
CA LYS A 444 -58.72 -27.50 0.13
C LYS A 444 -59.45 -27.79 1.44
N ALA A 445 -60.23 -26.80 1.90
CA ALA A 445 -61.20 -26.96 2.98
C ALA A 445 -62.38 -27.81 2.51
#